data_AF-A0A349CJZ8-F1
#
_entry.id   AF-A0A349CJZ8-F1
#
_cell.length_a   1.000
_cell.length_b   1.000
_cell.length_c   1.000
_cell.angle_alpha   90.00
_cell.angle_beta   90.00
_cell.angle_gamma   90.00
#
_symmetry.space_group_name_H-M   'P 1'
#
loop_
_entity.id
_entity.type
_entity.pdbx_description
1 polymer ?
#
loop_
_entity_poly.entity_id
_entity_poly.type
_entity_poly.pdbx_seq_one_letter_code
_entity_poly.pdbx_strand_id
1 'polypeptide(L)' 'MKARKYTEEQIIAVHKEGEAGAKVVDICRKYGMR' A
#
# COMPACT_ATOMS: atom_id res chain seq x y z
N MET A 1 21.79 -0.92 -3.58
CA MET A 1 20.40 -1.43 -3.57
C MET A 1 19.49 -0.36 -4.17
N LYS A 2 18.73 -0.66 -5.23
CA LYS A 2 17.74 0.29 -5.78
C LYS A 2 16.82 0.72 -4.63
N ALA A 3 16.66 2.02 -4.43
CA ALA A 3 15.72 2.54 -3.44
C ALA A 3 14.36 1.88 -3.69
N ARG A 4 13.95 1.00 -2.77
CA ARG A 4 12.67 0.30 -2.84
C ARG A 4 11.62 1.41 -2.76
N LYS A 5 10.86 1.59 -3.85
CA LYS A 5 9.89 2.69 -4.00
C LYS A 5 8.82 2.68 -2.90
N TYR A 6 8.67 1.53 -2.24
CA TYR A 6 7.80 1.28 -1.10
C TYR A 6 8.55 0.49 -0.02
N THR A 7 8.28 0.81 1.24
CA THR A 7 8.82 0.06 2.38
C THR A 7 8.04 -1.24 2.60
N GLU A 8 8.64 -2.20 3.28
CA GLU A 8 7.98 -3.46 3.61
C GLU A 8 6.74 -3.24 4.49
N GLU A 9 6.81 -2.29 5.41
CA GLU A 9 5.67 -1.84 6.23
C GLU A 9 4.51 -1.30 5.39
N GLN A 10 4.80 -0.52 4.34
CA GLN A 10 3.75 -0.04 3.43
C GLN A 10 3.09 -1.19 2.68
N ILE A 11 3.86 -2.20 2.26
CA ILE A 11 3.32 -3.39 1.57
C ILE A 11 2.41 -4.18 2.52
N ILE A 12 2.83 -4.40 3.76
CA ILE A 12 2.04 -5.13 4.77
C ILE A 12 0.74 -4.36 5.10
N ALA A 13 0.82 -3.04 5.23
CA ALA A 13 -0.36 -2.21 5.51
C ALA A 13 -1.38 -2.26 4.37
N VAL A 14 -0.94 -2.18 3.12
CA VAL A 14 -1.79 -2.33 1.92
C VAL A 14 -2.47 -3.70 1.89
N HIS A 15 -1.74 -4.77 2.20
CA HIS A 15 -2.28 -6.12 2.22
C HIS A 15 -3.35 -6.29 3.30
N LYS A 16 -3.08 -5.78 4.51
CA LYS A 16 -4.01 -5.83 5.64
C LYS A 16 -5.27 -4.99 5.40
N GLU A 17 -5.13 -3.79 4.83
CA GLU A 17 -6.29 -2.96 4.46
C GLU A 17 -7.12 -3.63 3.35
N GLY A 18 -6.46 -4.27 2.38
CA GLY A 18 -7.12 -5.05 1.33
C GLY A 18 -7.89 -6.25 1.87
N GLU A 19 -7.30 -7.03 2.78
CA GLU A 19 -7.98 -8.16 3.45
C GLU A 19 -9.14 -7.70 4.34
N ALA A 20 -9.06 -6.51 4.93
CA ALA A 20 -10.16 -5.90 5.66
C ALA A 20 -11.31 -5.39 4.75
N GLY A 21 -11.19 -5.54 3.43
CA GLY A 21 -12.20 -5.13 2.46
C GLY A 21 -12.12 -3.65 2.07
N ALA A 22 -11.04 -2.94 2.43
CA ALA A 22 -10.85 -1.58 1.94
C ALA A 22 -10.58 -1.60 0.44
N LYS A 23 -11.17 -0.65 -0.29
CA LYS A 23 -11.00 -0.58 -1.73
C LYS A 23 -9.55 -0.22 -2.05
N VAL A 24 -8.95 -0.99 -2.97
CA VAL A 24 -7.58 -0.77 -3.46
C VAL A 24 -7.37 0.67 -3.94
N VAL A 25 -8.38 1.30 -4.55
CA VAL A 25 -8.30 2.71 -4.98
C VAL A 25 -8.08 3.69 -3.83
N ASP A 26 -8.71 3.47 -2.68
CA ASP A 26 -8.56 4.32 -1.50
C ASP A 26 -7.19 4.11 -0.86
N ILE A 27 -6.73 2.86 -0.82
CA ILE A 27 -5.38 2.50 -0.37
C ILE A 27 -4.32 3.16 -1.27
N CYS A 28 -4.42 3.01 -2.60
CA CYS A 28 -3.50 3.63 -3.56
C CYS A 28 -3.46 5.15 -3.43
N ARG A 29 -4.61 5.81 -3.22
CA ARG A 29 -4.69 7.26 -2.97
C ARG A 29 -4.00 7.66 -1.67
N LYS A 30 -4.21 6.91 -0.58
CA LYS A 30 -3.60 7.15 0.73
C LYS A 30 -2.08 7.07 0.70
N TYR A 31 -1.55 6.14 -0.09
CA TYR A 31 -0.10 5.94 -0.26
C TYR A 31 0.51 6.74 -1.42
N GLY A 32 -0.26 7.59 -2.11
CA GLY A 32 0.23 8.37 -3.24
C GLY A 32 0.66 7.53 -4.44
N MET A 33 0.16 6.30 -4.54
CA MET A 33 0.33 5.43 -5.70
C MET A 33 -0.56 5.97 -6.82
N ARG A 34 0.00 6.89 -7.61
CA ARG A 34 -0.61 7.43 -8.82
C ARG A 34 -0.22 6.63 -10.05
#